data_AF-A0A932W6P9-F1
#
_entry.id   AF-A0A932W6P9-F1
#
_cell.length_a   1.000
_cell.length_b   1.000
_cell.length_c   1.000
_cell.angle_alpha   90.00
_cell.angle_beta   90.00
_cell.angle_gamma   90.00
#
_symmetry.space_group_name_H-M   'P 1'
#
loop_
_entity.id
_entity.type
_entity.pdbx_description
1 polymer ?
#
loop_
_entity_poly.entity_id
_entity_poly.type
_entity_poly.pdbx_seq_one_letter_code
_entity_poly.pdbx_strand_id
1 'polypeptide(L)'
;MLLADGSREPIGRVRVGEKVLATDPWTGRTAARTVERVIVHGGRHTMVDVAFGDGSTLTATDHHPFWDARTGVFTDAVNLHPGDRVREPSGRLLFVRMIHAHVEDVTAYNLTVEGIHTFYAGTTPVLVHNETCPVSVNDAGRFADLKGEVGDGLTAHHMPQDALGFAERSEGGAIVMTQVDHMLTRTYGARGAATKFAESGLPFRTVLARDIFDIRRIGQQQYGDPSYFNKGIQGLLIYYRKTGQL
;
A
#
# COMPACT_ATOMS: atom_id res chain seq x y z
N MET A 1 20.82 -0.62 3.73
CA MET A 1 20.25 0.18 2.64
C MET A 1 21.26 0.32 1.54
N LEU A 2 20.81 0.27 0.28
CA LEU A 2 21.64 0.60 -0.87
C LEU A 2 21.36 2.04 -1.32
N LEU A 3 22.37 2.90 -1.18
CA LEU A 3 22.29 4.29 -1.62
C LEU A 3 22.47 4.39 -3.15
N ALA A 4 22.07 5.53 -3.72
CA ALA A 4 22.13 5.74 -5.17
C ALA A 4 23.55 5.78 -5.74
N ASP A 5 24.56 6.08 -4.92
CA ASP A 5 25.98 6.06 -5.29
C ASP A 5 26.61 4.65 -5.22
N GLY A 6 25.82 3.64 -4.86
CA GLY A 6 26.25 2.25 -4.69
C GLY A 6 26.83 1.93 -3.32
N SER A 7 26.99 2.93 -2.44
CA SER A 7 27.39 2.71 -1.06
C SER A 7 26.25 2.11 -0.23
N ARG A 8 26.59 1.62 0.96
CA ARG A 8 25.65 0.96 1.87
C ARG A 8 25.65 1.63 3.22
N GLU A 9 24.45 1.82 3.75
CA GLU A 9 24.26 2.44 5.06
C GLU A 9 23.23 1.66 5.89
N PRO A 10 23.40 1.53 7.21
CA PRO A 10 22.33 1.06 8.08
C PRO A 10 21.08 1.93 7.91
N ILE A 11 19.90 1.31 7.84
CA ILE A 11 18.65 2.05 7.57
C ILE A 11 18.38 3.15 8.60
N GLY A 12 18.73 2.94 9.88
CA GLY A 12 18.58 3.95 10.93
C GLY A 12 19.51 5.15 10.85
N ARG A 13 20.41 5.21 9.86
CA ARG A 13 21.25 6.38 9.60
C ARG A 13 20.87 7.14 8.32
N VAL A 14 20.01 6.56 7.49
CA VAL A 14 19.49 7.22 6.28
C VAL A 14 18.65 8.42 6.69
N ARG A 15 18.77 9.53 5.95
CA ARG A 15 18.07 10.78 6.20
C ARG A 15 17.14 11.18 5.04
N VAL A 16 16.13 11.97 5.36
CA VAL A 16 15.28 12.63 4.35
C VAL A 16 16.15 13.46 3.41
N GLY A 17 15.85 13.39 2.11
CA GLY A 17 16.59 14.05 1.03
C GLY A 17 17.75 13.24 0.46
N GLU A 18 18.20 12.17 1.13
CA GLU A 18 19.19 11.25 0.55
C GLU A 18 18.57 10.46 -0.61
N LYS A 19 19.42 10.01 -1.53
CA LYS A 19 18.99 9.21 -2.67
C LYS A 19 19.31 7.74 -2.44
N VAL A 20 18.29 6.90 -2.57
CA VAL A 20 18.41 5.44 -2.52
C VAL A 20 18.19 4.86 -3.90
N LEU A 21 18.74 3.67 -4.13
CA LEU A 21 18.39 2.91 -5.32
C LEU A 21 17.02 2.27 -5.12
N ALA A 22 16.15 2.40 -6.10
CA ALA A 22 14.80 1.86 -6.08
C ALA A 22 14.41 1.36 -7.47
N THR A 23 13.52 0.37 -7.53
CA THR A 23 13.03 -0.20 -8.79
C THR A 23 11.53 -0.09 -8.84
N ASP A 24 11.04 0.57 -9.89
CA ASP A 24 9.62 0.57 -10.19
C ASP A 24 9.18 -0.86 -10.53
N PRO A 25 8.31 -1.49 -9.72
CA PRO A 25 7.91 -2.88 -9.90
C PRO A 25 7.11 -3.10 -11.20
N TRP A 26 6.47 -2.05 -11.73
CA TRP A 26 5.64 -2.14 -12.93
C TRP A 26 6.45 -2.01 -14.20
N THR A 27 7.47 -1.14 -14.20
CA THR A 27 8.31 -0.91 -15.38
C THR A 27 9.63 -1.67 -15.34
N GLY A 28 10.00 -2.21 -14.16
CA GLY A 28 11.28 -2.86 -13.91
C GLY A 28 12.48 -1.91 -13.93
N ARG A 29 12.24 -0.59 -14.05
CA ARG A 29 13.30 0.43 -14.17
C ARG A 29 13.87 0.75 -12.79
N THR A 30 15.16 0.50 -12.65
CA THR A 30 15.96 0.88 -11.49
C THR A 30 16.45 2.32 -11.64
N ALA A 31 16.22 3.18 -10.66
CA ALA A 31 16.67 4.56 -10.65
C ALA A 31 16.94 5.08 -9.22
N ALA A 32 17.73 6.13 -9.13
CA ALA A 32 17.89 6.88 -7.89
C ALA A 32 16.59 7.62 -7.54
N ARG A 33 16.10 7.45 -6.31
CA ARG A 33 14.88 8.11 -5.80
C ARG A 33 15.15 8.75 -4.46
N THR A 34 14.45 9.85 -4.20
CA THR A 34 14.62 10.63 -2.97
C THR A 34 13.90 9.95 -1.81
N VAL A 35 14.54 9.89 -0.65
CA VAL A 35 13.88 9.55 0.61
C VAL A 35 13.05 10.75 1.06
N GLU A 36 11.73 10.59 1.07
CA GLU A 36 10.78 11.63 1.49
C GLU A 36 10.52 11.59 3.00
N ARG A 37 10.59 10.39 3.59
CA ARG A 37 10.37 10.20 5.02
C ARG A 37 11.16 9.02 5.55
N VAL A 38 11.63 9.16 6.79
CA VAL A 38 12.16 8.07 7.61
C VAL A 38 11.13 7.78 8.69
N ILE A 39 10.70 6.52 8.75
CA ILE A 39 9.68 6.03 9.67
C ILE A 39 10.39 5.17 10.72
N VAL A 40 10.03 5.36 12.00
CA VAL A 40 10.66 4.68 13.13
C VAL A 40 9.58 4.11 14.03
N HIS A 41 9.65 2.81 14.29
CA HIS A 41 8.70 2.09 15.14
C HIS A 41 9.45 1.28 16.20
N GLY A 42 9.37 1.71 17.46
CA GLY A 42 9.91 0.98 18.60
C GLY A 42 8.91 0.03 19.23
N GLY A 43 9.40 -0.86 20.09
CA GLY A 43 8.59 -1.76 20.91
C GLY A 43 8.61 -3.20 20.42
N ARG A 44 7.65 -3.98 20.92
CA ARG A 44 7.55 -5.40 20.64
C ARG A 44 6.92 -5.65 19.26
N HIS A 45 7.64 -6.35 18.40
CA HIS A 45 7.24 -6.72 17.05
C HIS A 45 7.31 -8.24 16.85
N THR A 46 6.51 -8.75 15.90
CA THR A 46 6.81 -10.03 15.26
C THR A 46 7.78 -9.75 14.13
N MET A 47 9.00 -10.26 14.25
CA MET A 47 10.05 -10.17 13.25
C MET A 47 10.13 -11.46 12.44
N VAL A 48 10.58 -11.36 11.20
CA VAL A 48 10.83 -12.48 10.30
C VAL A 48 12.24 -12.35 9.74
N ASP A 49 13.07 -13.35 10.02
CA ASP A 49 14.35 -13.55 9.38
C ASP A 49 14.14 -14.27 8.04
N VAL A 50 14.36 -13.56 6.94
CA VAL A 50 14.31 -14.12 5.58
C VAL A 50 15.72 -14.46 5.15
N ALA A 51 16.06 -15.76 5.18
CA ALA A 51 17.37 -16.25 4.75
C ALA A 51 17.35 -16.58 3.25
N PHE A 52 18.38 -16.14 2.53
CA PHE A 52 18.48 -16.28 1.08
C PHE A 52 19.45 -17.38 0.66
N GLY A 53 19.40 -17.73 -0.63
CA GLY A 53 20.22 -18.77 -1.24
C GLY A 53 21.73 -18.51 -1.25
N ASP A 54 22.15 -17.25 -1.13
CA ASP A 54 23.56 -16.86 -1.02
C ASP A 54 24.07 -16.84 0.43
N GLY A 55 23.23 -17.23 1.40
CA GLY A 55 23.54 -17.25 2.82
C GLY A 55 23.33 -15.93 3.55
N SER A 56 22.96 -14.85 2.84
CA SER A 56 22.56 -13.60 3.48
C SER A 56 21.16 -13.71 4.12
N THR A 57 20.88 -12.83 5.07
CA THR A 57 19.58 -12.74 5.76
C THR A 57 19.15 -11.27 5.81
N LEU A 58 17.85 -11.03 5.62
CA LEU A 58 17.22 -9.76 5.95
C LEU A 58 16.11 -10.00 6.98
N THR A 59 16.18 -9.29 8.10
CA THR A 59 15.15 -9.28 9.14
C THR A 59 14.20 -8.11 8.89
N ALA A 60 12.90 -8.38 8.92
CA ALA A 60 11.85 -7.37 8.77
C ALA A 60 10.65 -7.70 9.67
N THR A 61 9.73 -6.76 9.83
CA THR A 61 8.41 -7.03 10.45
C THR A 61 7.65 -8.09 9.64
N ASP A 62 6.78 -8.84 10.30
CA ASP A 62 5.98 -9.90 9.68
C ASP A 62 5.20 -9.45 8.44
N HIS A 63 4.65 -8.24 8.48
CA HIS A 63 3.91 -7.62 7.38
C HIS A 63 4.75 -6.82 6.39
N HIS A 64 6.09 -6.83 6.51
CA HIS A 64 6.93 -6.06 5.58
C HIS A 64 6.90 -6.70 4.17
N PRO A 65 6.52 -5.98 3.11
CA PRO A 65 6.36 -6.60 1.80
C PRO A 65 7.68 -6.72 1.02
N PHE A 66 7.96 -7.94 0.54
CA PHE A 66 9.07 -8.26 -0.35
C PHE A 66 8.56 -8.46 -1.77
N TRP A 67 9.31 -8.00 -2.78
CA TRP A 67 8.95 -8.31 -4.16
C TRP A 67 9.15 -9.80 -4.44
N ASP A 68 8.06 -10.52 -4.73
CA ASP A 68 8.12 -11.91 -5.19
C ASP A 68 8.00 -11.97 -6.72
N ALA A 69 9.11 -12.23 -7.39
CA ALA A 69 9.18 -12.32 -8.84
C ALA A 69 8.46 -13.55 -9.41
N ARG A 70 8.09 -14.55 -8.59
CA ARG A 70 7.30 -15.70 -9.04
C ARG A 70 5.85 -15.31 -9.27
N THR A 71 5.28 -14.54 -8.34
CA THR A 71 3.88 -14.10 -8.38
C THR A 71 3.71 -12.73 -9.03
N GLY A 72 4.77 -11.92 -9.11
CA GLY A 72 4.74 -10.57 -9.67
C GLY A 72 4.03 -9.57 -8.76
N VAL A 73 3.94 -9.87 -7.47
CA VAL A 73 3.34 -9.00 -6.45
C VAL A 73 4.26 -8.88 -5.25
N PHE A 74 3.99 -7.91 -4.39
CA PHE A 74 4.61 -7.85 -3.07
C PHE A 74 3.93 -8.84 -2.12
N THR A 75 4.74 -9.59 -1.40
CA THR A 75 4.31 -10.62 -0.44
C THR A 75 4.88 -10.27 0.93
N ASP A 76 4.03 -10.23 1.96
CA ASP A 76 4.46 -10.02 3.35
C ASP A 76 5.55 -11.03 3.74
N ALA A 77 6.52 -10.61 4.55
CA ALA A 77 7.66 -11.41 4.96
C ALA A 77 7.25 -12.78 5.54
N VAL A 78 6.22 -12.80 6.39
CA VAL A 78 5.70 -14.03 7.02
C VAL A 78 5.05 -15.00 6.02
N ASN A 79 4.64 -14.51 4.85
CA ASN A 79 3.98 -15.28 3.80
C ASN A 79 4.94 -15.72 2.68
N LEU A 80 6.24 -15.42 2.80
CA LEU A 80 7.26 -15.97 1.90
C LEU A 80 7.51 -17.45 2.21
N HIS A 81 7.79 -18.23 1.18
CA HIS A 81 8.09 -19.65 1.29
C HIS A 81 9.47 -19.96 0.71
N PRO A 82 10.16 -21.01 1.21
CA PRO A 82 11.33 -21.55 0.54
C PRO A 82 11.07 -21.81 -0.95
N GLY A 83 11.90 -21.23 -1.82
CA GLY A 83 11.77 -21.30 -3.28
C GLY A 83 11.17 -20.04 -3.93
N ASP A 84 10.50 -19.16 -3.19
CA ASP A 84 10.09 -17.85 -3.69
C ASP A 84 11.30 -17.01 -4.09
N ARG A 85 11.12 -16.03 -4.98
CA ARG A 85 12.24 -15.33 -5.62
C ARG A 85 12.18 -13.82 -5.39
N VAL A 86 13.12 -13.28 -4.64
CA VAL A 86 13.28 -11.84 -4.46
C VAL A 86 14.22 -11.25 -5.51
N ARG A 87 14.09 -9.94 -5.76
CA ARG A 87 14.82 -9.24 -6.82
C ARG A 87 15.96 -8.40 -6.24
N GLU A 88 17.13 -8.50 -6.85
CA GLU A 88 18.29 -7.62 -6.61
C GLU A 88 18.30 -6.38 -7.53
N PRO A 89 19.16 -5.38 -7.27
CA PRO A 89 19.32 -4.17 -8.11
C PRO A 89 19.58 -4.45 -9.59
N SER A 90 20.39 -5.48 -9.87
CA SER A 90 20.76 -5.89 -11.23
C SER A 90 19.62 -6.58 -11.98
N GLY A 91 18.50 -6.87 -11.30
CA GLY A 91 17.41 -7.68 -11.80
C GLY A 91 17.62 -9.19 -11.65
N ARG A 92 18.78 -9.62 -11.12
CA ARG A 92 19.00 -11.01 -10.71
C ARG A 92 17.99 -11.42 -9.64
N LEU A 93 17.56 -12.68 -9.69
CA LEU A 93 16.65 -13.26 -8.72
C LEU A 93 17.42 -14.11 -7.72
N LEU A 94 17.07 -13.96 -6.45
CA LEU A 94 17.62 -14.70 -5.33
C LEU A 94 16.49 -15.49 -4.66
N PHE A 95 16.70 -16.78 -4.44
CA PHE A 95 15.65 -17.61 -3.83
C PHE A 95 15.65 -17.45 -2.31
N VAL A 96 14.45 -17.46 -1.72
CA VAL A 96 14.23 -17.61 -0.29
C VAL A 96 14.58 -19.05 0.09
N ARG A 97 15.45 -19.22 1.07
CA ARG A 97 15.88 -20.54 1.57
C ARG A 97 15.09 -20.97 2.78
N MET A 98 14.82 -20.03 3.69
CA MET A 98 14.11 -20.26 4.94
C MET A 98 13.49 -18.94 5.41
N ILE A 99 12.37 -19.04 6.10
CA ILE A 99 11.85 -17.97 6.95
C ILE A 99 11.82 -18.45 8.41
N HIS A 100 12.12 -17.55 9.35
CA HIS A 100 11.98 -17.81 10.78
C HIS A 100 11.30 -16.61 11.43
N ALA A 101 10.14 -16.83 12.04
CA ALA A 101 9.41 -15.79 12.75
C ALA A 101 9.70 -15.87 14.26
N HIS A 102 9.96 -14.72 14.87
CA HIS A 102 10.20 -14.58 16.30
C HIS A 102 9.65 -13.25 16.82
N VAL A 103 9.46 -13.15 18.12
CA VAL A 103 9.03 -11.90 18.77
C VAL A 103 10.24 -11.22 19.37
N GLU A 104 10.40 -9.93 19.10
CA GLU A 104 11.54 -9.14 19.57
C GLU A 104 11.09 -7.73 19.95
N ASP A 105 11.69 -7.16 21.00
CA ASP A 105 11.53 -5.74 21.33
C ASP A 105 12.67 -4.95 20.72
N VAL A 106 12.39 -4.29 19.59
CA VAL A 106 13.41 -3.68 18.72
C VAL A 106 12.87 -2.43 18.06
N THR A 107 13.76 -1.53 17.65
CA THR A 107 13.40 -0.39 16.80
C THR A 107 13.52 -0.79 15.34
N ALA A 108 12.38 -0.88 14.65
CA ALA A 108 12.28 -1.06 13.21
C ALA A 108 12.29 0.29 12.49
N TYR A 109 12.83 0.30 11.28
CA TYR A 109 12.91 1.48 10.42
C TYR A 109 12.32 1.17 9.06
N ASN A 110 11.67 2.17 8.46
CA ASN A 110 11.11 2.08 7.12
C ASN A 110 11.25 3.44 6.41
N LEU A 111 11.11 3.48 5.08
CA LEU A 111 11.32 4.68 4.27
C LEU A 111 10.13 4.91 3.34
N THR A 112 9.66 6.16 3.27
CA THR A 112 8.86 6.61 2.12
C THR A 112 9.82 7.10 1.06
N VAL A 113 9.82 6.44 -0.09
CA VAL A 113 10.67 6.78 -1.25
C VAL A 113 9.82 7.36 -2.37
N GLU A 114 10.28 8.45 -2.96
CA GLU A 114 9.58 9.26 -3.98
C GLU A 114 8.87 8.42 -5.06
N GLY A 115 7.55 8.53 -5.09
CA GLY A 115 6.64 8.05 -6.13
C GLY A 115 6.37 6.54 -6.19
N ILE A 116 7.35 5.70 -5.85
CA ILE A 116 7.23 4.23 -6.00
C ILE A 116 7.32 3.46 -4.69
N HIS A 117 7.79 4.11 -3.62
CA HIS A 117 7.85 3.55 -2.26
C HIS A 117 8.56 2.20 -2.12
N THR A 118 9.34 1.80 -3.11
CA THR A 118 10.25 0.64 -3.04
C THR A 118 11.67 1.08 -2.74
N PHE A 119 12.46 0.20 -2.15
CA PHE A 119 13.90 0.41 -1.97
C PHE A 119 14.64 -0.92 -1.80
N TYR A 120 15.97 -0.87 -1.84
CA TYR A 120 16.83 -2.04 -1.65
C TYR A 120 17.41 -2.08 -0.23
N ALA A 121 17.10 -3.15 0.51
CA ALA A 121 17.52 -3.38 1.91
C ALA A 121 18.26 -4.72 2.08
N GLY A 122 19.06 -4.85 3.14
CA GLY A 122 19.87 -6.04 3.42
C GLY A 122 21.35 -5.93 3.02
N THR A 123 22.14 -6.91 3.46
CA THR A 123 23.56 -7.06 3.11
C THR A 123 23.73 -7.55 1.68
N THR A 124 22.89 -8.47 1.24
CA THR A 124 22.54 -8.62 -0.18
C THR A 124 21.28 -7.79 -0.40
N PRO A 125 21.34 -6.67 -1.14
CA PRO A 125 20.20 -5.78 -1.26
C PRO A 125 19.07 -6.44 -2.06
N VAL A 126 17.88 -6.54 -1.45
CA VAL A 126 16.68 -7.09 -2.09
C VAL A 126 15.57 -6.04 -2.11
N LEU A 127 14.72 -6.10 -3.14
CA LEU A 127 13.65 -5.12 -3.36
C LEU A 127 12.52 -5.35 -2.35
N VAL A 128 12.33 -4.38 -1.49
CA VAL A 128 11.22 -4.32 -0.51
C VAL A 128 10.37 -3.09 -0.80
N HIS A 129 9.16 -3.08 -0.24
CA HIS A 129 8.23 -1.98 -0.33
C HIS A 129 7.99 -1.38 1.05
N ASN A 130 7.72 -0.08 1.10
CA ASN A 130 7.24 0.58 2.29
C ASN A 130 5.90 -0.07 2.72
N GLU A 131 5.88 -0.77 3.85
CA GLU A 131 4.67 -1.43 4.38
C GLU A 131 3.56 -0.42 4.75
N THR A 132 3.92 0.85 4.92
CA THR A 132 3.05 1.96 5.31
C THR A 132 3.15 3.03 4.22
N CYS A 133 2.50 2.80 3.08
CA CYS A 133 2.37 3.86 2.08
C CYS A 133 1.50 4.98 2.67
N PRO A 134 2.05 6.18 2.91
CA PRO A 134 1.23 7.29 3.35
C PRO A 134 0.20 7.56 2.27
N VAL A 135 -1.07 7.43 2.62
CA VAL A 135 -2.17 7.83 1.76
C VAL A 135 -2.48 9.30 1.99
N SER A 136 -2.95 9.95 0.94
CA SER A 136 -3.49 11.31 0.99
C SER A 136 -4.96 11.29 0.62
N VAL A 137 -5.70 12.30 1.07
CA VAL A 137 -7.05 12.56 0.55
C VAL A 137 -7.00 12.56 -0.99
N ASN A 138 -7.97 11.91 -1.62
CA ASN A 138 -8.03 11.63 -3.07
C ASN A 138 -7.15 10.49 -3.60
N ASP A 139 -6.37 9.79 -2.79
CA ASP A 139 -5.76 8.54 -3.27
C ASP A 139 -6.85 7.48 -3.45
N ALA A 140 -6.72 6.67 -4.50
CA ALA A 140 -7.77 5.74 -4.91
C ALA A 140 -7.20 4.52 -5.61
N GLY A 141 -7.90 3.39 -5.48
CA GLY A 141 -7.46 2.11 -6.02
C GLY A 141 -8.04 0.94 -5.25
N ARG A 142 -7.31 -0.18 -5.25
CA ARG A 142 -7.62 -1.36 -4.46
C ARG A 142 -7.55 -1.04 -2.97
N PHE A 143 -8.57 -1.42 -2.22
CA PHE A 143 -8.71 -1.08 -0.81
C PHE A 143 -7.55 -1.60 0.06
N ALA A 144 -7.06 -2.82 -0.20
CA ALA A 144 -5.93 -3.38 0.54
C ALA A 144 -4.64 -2.56 0.42
N ASP A 145 -4.53 -1.70 -0.59
CA ASP A 145 -3.35 -0.90 -0.88
C ASP A 145 -3.47 0.52 -0.28
N LEU A 146 -4.66 0.91 0.19
CA LEU A 146 -4.96 2.23 0.76
C LEU A 146 -4.90 2.19 2.29
N LYS A 147 -3.78 1.69 2.83
CA LYS A 147 -3.54 1.60 4.27
C LYS A 147 -3.05 2.96 4.79
N GLY A 148 -3.93 3.68 5.51
CA GLY A 148 -3.55 4.88 6.25
C GLY A 148 -2.61 4.60 7.41
N GLU A 149 -1.97 5.65 7.91
CA GLU A 149 -1.17 5.57 9.13
C GLU A 149 -2.07 5.65 10.36
N VAL A 150 -1.74 4.93 11.42
CA VAL A 150 -2.50 5.05 12.67
C VAL A 150 -2.44 6.49 13.18
N GLY A 151 -3.59 7.16 13.24
CA GLY A 151 -3.73 8.52 13.76
C GLY A 151 -3.66 9.64 12.72
N ASP A 152 -3.56 9.32 11.42
CA ASP A 152 -3.61 10.33 10.34
C ASP A 152 -5.01 10.95 10.11
N GLY A 153 -6.05 10.34 10.71
CA GLY A 153 -7.44 10.77 10.54
C GLY A 153 -7.99 10.49 9.13
N LEU A 154 -7.31 9.66 8.34
CA LEU A 154 -7.70 9.24 7.01
C LEU A 154 -8.30 7.83 7.04
N THR A 155 -9.16 7.57 6.06
CA THR A 155 -9.80 6.27 5.90
C THR A 155 -10.14 6.04 4.44
N ALA A 156 -10.00 4.79 4.00
CA ALA A 156 -10.40 4.37 2.66
C ALA A 156 -11.91 4.07 2.63
N HIS A 157 -12.65 4.81 1.83
CA HIS A 157 -14.08 4.63 1.63
C HIS A 157 -14.35 3.74 0.42
N HIS A 158 -14.98 2.58 0.65
CA HIS A 158 -15.38 1.68 -0.42
C HIS A 158 -16.47 2.26 -1.33
N MET A 159 -16.24 2.17 -2.64
CA MET A 159 -17.14 2.69 -3.66
C MET A 159 -17.11 1.80 -4.91
N PRO A 160 -18.11 0.93 -5.16
CA PRO A 160 -19.33 0.78 -4.36
C PRO A 160 -19.09 0.27 -2.94
N GLN A 161 -20.04 0.54 -2.04
CA GLN A 161 -19.98 -0.01 -0.67
C GLN A 161 -19.71 -1.53 -0.65
N ASP A 162 -18.75 -1.93 0.17
CA ASP A 162 -18.30 -3.32 0.34
C ASP A 162 -19.44 -4.28 0.71
N ALA A 163 -20.41 -3.80 1.48
CA ALA A 163 -21.49 -4.62 2.02
C ALA A 163 -22.42 -5.25 0.95
N LEU A 164 -22.35 -4.81 -0.30
CA LEU A 164 -23.06 -5.37 -1.45
C LEU A 164 -22.33 -6.53 -2.15
N GLY A 165 -21.06 -6.79 -1.80
CA GLY A 165 -20.34 -7.99 -2.22
C GLY A 165 -20.01 -8.08 -3.71
N PHE A 166 -19.77 -6.95 -4.38
CA PHE A 166 -19.34 -6.95 -5.79
C PHE A 166 -17.92 -7.48 -6.01
N ALA A 167 -17.10 -7.50 -4.95
CA ALA A 167 -15.75 -8.04 -4.92
C ALA A 167 -15.44 -8.51 -3.49
N GLU A 168 -14.37 -9.30 -3.34
CA GLU A 168 -13.73 -9.50 -2.04
C GLU A 168 -13.34 -8.15 -1.44
N ARG A 169 -13.49 -7.99 -0.13
CA ARG A 169 -13.29 -6.71 0.56
C ARG A 169 -11.91 -6.09 0.26
N SER A 170 -10.86 -6.90 0.25
CA SER A 170 -9.50 -6.45 -0.06
C SER A 170 -9.34 -5.93 -1.49
N GLU A 171 -10.12 -6.48 -2.42
CA GLU A 171 -10.10 -6.17 -3.86
C GLU A 171 -11.11 -5.09 -4.25
N GLY A 172 -11.98 -4.66 -3.33
CA GLY A 172 -12.90 -3.56 -3.53
C GLY A 172 -12.16 -2.27 -3.87
N GLY A 173 -12.72 -1.45 -4.75
CA GLY A 173 -12.20 -0.11 -5.01
C GLY A 173 -12.57 0.85 -3.88
N ALA A 174 -11.69 1.78 -3.57
CA ALA A 174 -11.92 2.80 -2.55
C ALA A 174 -11.23 4.13 -2.88
N ILE A 175 -11.67 5.18 -2.19
CA ILE A 175 -11.07 6.53 -2.19
C ILE A 175 -10.74 6.92 -0.76
N VAL A 176 -9.53 7.41 -0.53
CA VAL A 176 -9.06 7.93 0.75
C VAL A 176 -9.67 9.31 1.00
N MET A 177 -10.26 9.48 2.17
CA MET A 177 -10.87 10.72 2.65
C MET A 177 -10.65 10.86 4.16
N THR A 178 -10.98 12.02 4.73
CA THR A 178 -10.92 12.19 6.18
C THR A 178 -11.98 11.32 6.86
N GLN A 179 -11.76 10.94 8.12
CA GLN A 179 -12.77 10.25 8.93
C GLN A 179 -14.06 11.08 9.05
N VAL A 180 -13.94 12.42 9.07
CA VAL A 180 -15.09 13.35 9.10
C VAL A 180 -15.90 13.23 7.79
N ASP A 181 -15.25 13.27 6.63
CA ASP A 181 -15.92 13.09 5.34
C ASP A 181 -16.54 11.71 5.21
N HIS A 182 -15.82 10.67 5.65
CA HIS A 182 -16.30 9.30 5.65
C HIS A 182 -17.59 9.15 6.45
N MET A 183 -17.65 9.79 7.62
CA MET A 183 -18.86 9.86 8.45
C MET A 183 -20.03 10.60 7.79
N LEU A 184 -19.83 11.36 6.72
CA LEU A 184 -20.92 12.05 6.00
C LEU A 184 -21.52 11.23 4.86
N THR A 185 -20.82 10.18 4.42
CA THR A 185 -21.23 9.34 3.30
C THR A 185 -22.56 8.62 3.55
N ARG A 186 -23.33 8.42 2.46
CA ARG A 186 -24.61 7.71 2.47
C ARG A 186 -24.47 6.25 2.91
N THR A 187 -23.26 5.68 2.87
CA THR A 187 -22.99 4.28 3.21
C THR A 187 -22.28 4.11 4.55
N TYR A 188 -22.12 5.19 5.35
CA TYR A 188 -21.54 5.09 6.69
C TYR A 188 -22.52 4.56 7.74
N GLY A 189 -22.06 3.59 8.54
CA GLY A 189 -22.77 3.07 9.72
C GLY A 189 -24.19 2.58 9.40
N ALA A 190 -25.18 3.04 10.18
CA ALA A 190 -26.58 2.65 9.99
C ALA A 190 -27.14 3.02 8.62
N ARG A 191 -26.66 4.11 7.99
CA ARG A 191 -27.05 4.47 6.62
C ARG A 191 -26.54 3.43 5.61
N GLY A 192 -25.32 2.92 5.81
CA GLY A 192 -24.77 1.78 5.08
C GLY A 192 -25.64 0.54 5.12
N ALA A 193 -26.15 0.18 6.30
CA ALA A 193 -27.06 -0.96 6.43
C ALA A 193 -28.37 -0.75 5.64
N ALA A 194 -28.93 0.47 5.69
CA ALA A 194 -30.12 0.82 4.92
C ALA A 194 -29.87 0.85 3.40
N THR A 195 -28.73 1.40 2.96
CA THR A 195 -28.36 1.43 1.54
C THR A 195 -28.09 0.04 1.00
N LYS A 196 -27.44 -0.85 1.76
CA LYS A 196 -27.29 -2.26 1.38
C LYS A 196 -28.64 -2.92 1.09
N PHE A 197 -29.61 -2.74 1.99
CA PHE A 197 -30.96 -3.30 1.79
C PHE A 197 -31.64 -2.73 0.55
N ALA A 198 -31.60 -1.40 0.39
CA ALA A 198 -32.27 -0.71 -0.72
C ALA A 198 -31.62 -0.94 -2.10
N GLU A 199 -30.34 -1.31 -2.14
CA GLU A 199 -29.55 -1.43 -3.37
C GLU A 199 -29.13 -2.87 -3.69
N SER A 200 -29.59 -3.82 -2.89
CA SER A 200 -29.40 -5.25 -3.15
C SER A 200 -29.91 -5.62 -4.55
N GLY A 201 -29.06 -6.26 -5.35
CA GLY A 201 -29.38 -6.67 -6.71
C GLY A 201 -29.27 -5.57 -7.77
N LEU A 202 -28.92 -4.33 -7.41
CA LEU A 202 -28.65 -3.29 -8.41
C LEU A 202 -27.31 -3.54 -9.13
N PRO A 203 -27.19 -3.14 -10.41
CA PRO A 203 -25.94 -3.26 -11.15
C PRO A 203 -24.81 -2.45 -10.50
N PHE A 204 -23.58 -2.98 -10.53
CA PHE A 204 -22.36 -2.33 -10.04
C PHE A 204 -22.26 -0.85 -10.46
N ARG A 205 -22.42 -0.58 -11.76
CA ARG A 205 -22.34 0.78 -12.33
C ARG A 205 -23.38 1.74 -11.76
N THR A 206 -24.57 1.24 -11.43
CA THR A 206 -25.65 2.03 -10.84
C THR A 206 -25.29 2.46 -9.43
N VAL A 207 -24.77 1.53 -8.62
CA VAL A 207 -24.37 1.84 -7.24
C VAL A 207 -23.15 2.75 -7.23
N LEU A 208 -22.13 2.46 -8.06
CA LEU A 208 -20.95 3.31 -8.19
C LEU A 208 -21.32 4.74 -8.56
N ALA A 209 -22.25 4.94 -9.50
CA ALA A 209 -22.70 6.28 -9.86
C ALA A 209 -23.33 7.03 -8.68
N ARG A 210 -24.15 6.34 -7.87
CA ARG A 210 -24.78 6.94 -6.67
C ARG A 210 -23.76 7.32 -5.61
N ASP A 211 -22.76 6.48 -5.38
CA ASP A 211 -21.67 6.79 -4.44
C ASP A 211 -20.84 7.98 -4.94
N ILE A 212 -20.55 8.06 -6.25
CA ILE A 212 -19.87 9.23 -6.86
C ILE A 212 -20.68 10.51 -6.65
N PHE A 213 -22.00 10.48 -6.85
CA PHE A 213 -22.84 11.65 -6.59
C PHE A 213 -22.81 12.08 -5.11
N ASP A 214 -22.77 11.12 -4.19
CA ASP A 214 -22.72 11.41 -2.76
C ASP A 214 -21.41 12.08 -2.34
N ILE A 215 -20.25 11.58 -2.78
CA ILE A 215 -18.97 12.22 -2.43
C ILE A 215 -18.81 13.60 -3.09
N ARG A 216 -19.39 13.84 -4.28
CA ARG A 216 -19.45 15.20 -4.86
C ARG A 216 -20.34 16.13 -4.06
N ARG A 217 -21.47 15.64 -3.53
CA ARG A 217 -22.33 16.40 -2.61
C ARG A 217 -21.57 16.77 -1.33
N ILE A 218 -20.79 15.85 -0.77
CA ILE A 218 -19.91 16.13 0.39
C ILE A 218 -18.86 17.16 0.03
N GLY A 219 -18.20 17.02 -1.13
CA GLY A 219 -17.26 18.01 -1.68
C GLY A 219 -17.82 19.42 -1.66
N GLN A 220 -19.03 19.59 -2.20
CA GLN A 220 -19.73 20.87 -2.21
C GLN A 220 -20.05 21.38 -0.80
N GLN A 221 -20.49 20.51 0.12
CA GLN A 221 -20.94 20.90 1.45
C GLN A 221 -19.78 21.26 2.40
N GLN A 222 -18.68 20.51 2.34
CA GLN A 222 -17.54 20.69 3.24
C GLN A 222 -16.52 21.68 2.68
N TYR A 223 -16.33 21.70 1.36
CA TYR A 223 -15.23 22.43 0.72
C TYR A 223 -15.69 23.50 -0.28
N GLY A 224 -17.00 23.67 -0.47
CA GLY A 224 -17.54 24.60 -1.45
C GLY A 224 -17.31 24.17 -2.91
N ASP A 225 -16.78 22.95 -3.13
CA ASP A 225 -16.33 22.47 -4.44
C ASP A 225 -16.80 21.03 -4.69
N PRO A 226 -17.76 20.78 -5.61
CA PRO A 226 -18.21 19.44 -5.93
C PRO A 226 -17.12 18.61 -6.65
N SER A 227 -16.05 19.25 -7.10
CA SER A 227 -14.90 18.61 -7.74
C SER A 227 -13.81 18.17 -6.77
N TYR A 228 -13.94 18.47 -5.47
CA TYR A 228 -12.92 18.19 -4.45
C TYR A 228 -12.41 16.74 -4.46
N PHE A 229 -13.28 15.75 -4.71
CA PHE A 229 -12.91 14.33 -4.79
C PHE A 229 -12.65 13.80 -6.23
N ASN A 230 -12.60 14.68 -7.25
CA ASN A 230 -12.51 14.23 -8.65
C ASN A 230 -11.20 13.51 -8.96
N LYS A 231 -10.08 13.84 -8.30
CA LYS A 231 -8.82 13.11 -8.46
C LYS A 231 -8.99 11.66 -8.02
N GLY A 232 -9.58 11.42 -6.85
CA GLY A 232 -9.88 10.08 -6.36
C GLY A 232 -10.88 9.35 -7.24
N ILE A 233 -11.94 10.02 -7.69
CA ILE A 233 -12.93 9.44 -8.63
C ILE A 233 -12.22 8.97 -9.91
N GLN A 234 -11.33 9.78 -10.48
CA GLN A 234 -10.58 9.38 -11.67
C GLN A 234 -9.69 8.15 -11.41
N GLY A 235 -8.95 8.13 -10.30
CA GLY A 235 -8.12 6.99 -9.91
C GLY A 235 -8.93 5.70 -9.73
N LEU A 236 -10.07 5.78 -9.05
CA LEU A 236 -11.00 4.67 -8.85
C LEU A 236 -11.54 4.12 -10.19
N LEU A 237 -11.94 5.00 -11.11
CA LEU A 237 -12.42 4.58 -12.44
C LEU A 237 -11.31 3.93 -13.27
N ILE A 238 -10.06 4.40 -13.15
CA ILE A 238 -8.91 3.76 -13.80
C ILE A 238 -8.69 2.36 -13.23
N TYR A 239 -8.75 2.19 -11.91
CA TYR A 239 -8.64 0.90 -11.25
C TYR A 239 -9.68 -0.10 -11.80
N TYR A 240 -10.95 0.29 -11.83
CA TYR A 240 -12.01 -0.60 -12.29
C TYR A 240 -11.97 -0.95 -13.78
N ARG A 241 -11.47 -0.05 -14.63
CA ARG A 241 -11.21 -0.38 -16.04
C ARG A 241 -10.09 -1.40 -16.18
N LYS A 242 -9.04 -1.30 -15.36
CA LYS A 242 -7.91 -2.25 -15.37
C LYS A 242 -8.33 -3.64 -14.88
N THR A 243 -9.27 -3.72 -13.94
CA THR A 243 -9.76 -4.99 -13.36
C THR A 243 -10.99 -5.56 -14.06
N GLY A 244 -11.47 -4.92 -15.14
CA GLY A 244 -12.59 -5.41 -15.95
C GLY A 244 -13.98 -5.25 -15.31
N GLN A 245 -14.10 -4.42 -14.28
CA GLN A 245 -15.38 -4.11 -13.62
C GLN A 245 -16.11 -2.93 -14.28
N LEU A 246 -15.40 -2.14 -15.10
CA LEU A 246 -15.94 -1.07 -15.95
C LEU A 246 -15.55 -1.22 -17.41
#